data_AF-K1Z8C8-F1
#
_entry.id   AF-K1Z8C8-F1
#
_cell.length_a   1.000
_cell.length_b   1.000
_cell.length_c   1.000
_cell.angle_alpha   90.00
_cell.angle_beta   90.00
_cell.angle_gamma   90.00
#
_symmetry.space_group_name_H-M   'P 1'
#
loop_
_entity.id
_entity.type
_entity.pdbx_description
1 polymer ?
#
loop_
_entity_poly.entity_id
_entity_poly.type
_entity_poly.pdbx_seq_one_letter_code
_entity_poly.pdbx_strand_id
1 'polypeptide(L)'
;MKDMKITDFIKTHYRHFNAATLVDAAEAYKQHLNQGNKMLVTLAGAMSTAELGISLAEMIRQDKIHAICCTGANLEEDIFNLVAHEHYVRVPHYRDLTPQDEQKLLDRHLNRVTDTCIPEEEAFRRLEHTVLAEWTGAEKNNQRFFPHEFMFRMLRSGALKKYYQIDPKNSWMIAACEKNLPLFVPGWEDSTLGNIFAAHNIDGSIKNPHVVKTGIEYMMELARWYTETAPQTSIGFFQIGGGIAGDFPICVVPMLHQDLQRSSVPLWGYFCQISDSTTSYGSYSGAVPNEKITWGKLGIDTPKFIIESDATIVAPLMFAYILEQ
;
A
#
# COMPACT_ATOMS: atom_id res chain seq x y z
N MET A 1 11.67 -23.60 26.07
CA MET A 1 10.46 -23.87 25.26
C MET A 1 10.95 -24.10 23.84
N LYS A 2 10.49 -25.15 23.15
CA LYS A 2 10.84 -25.36 21.73
C LYS A 2 10.54 -24.08 20.94
N ASP A 3 11.36 -23.75 19.95
CA ASP A 3 11.07 -22.71 18.96
C ASP A 3 9.72 -23.05 18.30
N MET A 4 8.66 -22.44 18.81
CA MET A 4 7.32 -22.60 18.29
C MET A 4 7.17 -21.63 17.13
N LYS A 5 6.84 -22.16 15.95
CA LYS A 5 6.50 -21.33 14.79
C LYS A 5 5.35 -20.40 15.14
N ILE A 6 5.37 -19.16 14.64
CA ILE A 6 4.28 -18.21 14.93
C ILE A 6 2.95 -18.74 14.37
N THR A 7 3.01 -19.51 13.28
CA THR A 7 1.85 -20.23 12.74
C THR A 7 1.21 -21.17 13.77
N ASP A 8 2.01 -21.95 14.51
CA ASP A 8 1.53 -22.89 15.53
C ASP A 8 0.94 -22.15 16.74
N PHE A 9 1.56 -21.04 17.13
CA PHE A 9 1.03 -20.14 18.16
C PHE A 9 -0.34 -19.60 17.76
N ILE A 10 -0.47 -19.03 16.56
CA ILE A 10 -1.72 -18.48 16.05
C ILE A 10 -2.80 -19.57 16.01
N LYS A 11 -2.54 -20.74 15.42
CA LYS A 11 -3.49 -21.88 15.39
C LYS A 11 -3.93 -22.31 16.79
N THR A 12 -3.02 -22.25 17.76
CA THR A 12 -3.31 -22.68 19.14
C THR A 12 -4.19 -21.67 19.88
N HIS A 13 -3.94 -20.37 19.72
CA HIS A 13 -4.52 -19.32 20.56
C HIS A 13 -5.70 -18.58 19.90
N TYR A 14 -5.76 -18.51 18.57
CA TYR A 14 -6.72 -17.66 17.84
C TYR A 14 -7.99 -18.46 17.48
N ARG A 15 -8.68 -18.98 18.50
CA ARG A 15 -9.78 -19.96 18.32
C ARG A 15 -11.18 -19.37 18.13
N HIS A 16 -11.42 -18.14 18.58
CA HIS A 16 -12.77 -17.55 18.63
C HIS A 16 -12.78 -16.06 18.23
N PHE A 17 -13.96 -15.57 17.86
CA PHE A 17 -14.22 -14.15 17.53
C PHE A 17 -13.28 -13.62 16.43
N ASN A 18 -12.91 -12.33 16.51
CA ASN A 18 -12.03 -11.67 15.53
C ASN A 18 -10.67 -12.37 15.36
N ALA A 19 -10.18 -13.05 16.40
CA ALA A 19 -8.95 -13.84 16.32
C ALA A 19 -9.12 -15.05 15.41
N ALA A 20 -10.25 -15.78 15.50
CA ALA A 20 -10.55 -16.88 14.58
C ALA A 20 -10.64 -16.40 13.12
N THR A 21 -11.24 -15.22 12.91
CA THR A 21 -11.35 -14.64 11.56
C THR A 21 -9.99 -14.37 10.93
N LEU A 22 -8.96 -14.03 11.70
CA LEU A 22 -7.59 -13.94 11.20
C LEU A 22 -7.09 -15.28 10.67
N VAL A 23 -7.32 -16.36 11.40
CA VAL A 23 -6.91 -17.72 10.98
C VAL A 23 -7.65 -18.13 9.70
N ASP A 24 -8.96 -17.95 9.67
CA ASP A 24 -9.80 -18.31 8.52
C ASP A 24 -9.39 -17.50 7.27
N ALA A 25 -9.15 -16.20 7.43
CA ALA A 25 -8.69 -15.33 6.35
C ALA A 25 -7.30 -15.74 5.83
N ALA A 26 -6.36 -16.07 6.72
CA ALA A 26 -5.01 -16.49 6.36
C ALA A 26 -5.00 -17.87 5.67
N GLU A 27 -5.77 -18.83 6.16
CA GLU A 27 -5.93 -20.15 5.51
C GLU A 27 -6.57 -20.01 4.12
N ALA A 28 -7.63 -19.21 3.99
CA ALA A 28 -8.25 -18.97 2.69
C ALA A 28 -7.31 -18.23 1.72
N TYR A 29 -6.47 -17.31 2.20
CA TYR A 29 -5.42 -16.67 1.39
C TYR A 29 -4.43 -17.73 0.87
N LYS A 30 -3.92 -18.60 1.75
CA LYS A 30 -3.00 -19.68 1.38
C LYS A 30 -3.63 -20.65 0.39
N GLN A 31 -4.87 -21.06 0.63
CA GLN A 31 -5.61 -21.95 -0.26
C GLN A 31 -5.78 -21.34 -1.66
N HIS A 32 -6.11 -20.05 -1.72
CA HIS A 32 -6.20 -19.30 -2.98
C HIS A 32 -4.86 -19.33 -3.72
N LEU A 33 -3.75 -18.98 -3.07
CA LEU A 33 -2.42 -19.05 -3.69
C LEU A 33 -2.02 -20.47 -4.13
N ASN A 34 -2.33 -21.49 -3.32
CA ASN A 34 -2.01 -22.89 -3.63
C ASN A 34 -2.74 -23.41 -4.88
N GLN A 35 -3.82 -22.77 -5.30
CA GLN A 35 -4.52 -23.06 -6.55
C GLN A 35 -3.87 -22.38 -7.77
N GLY A 36 -2.74 -21.67 -7.59
CA GLY A 36 -2.10 -20.88 -8.64
C GLY A 36 -2.78 -19.53 -8.86
N ASN A 37 -3.61 -19.08 -7.92
CA ASN A 37 -4.29 -17.80 -8.00
C ASN A 37 -3.41 -16.65 -7.53
N LYS A 38 -3.75 -15.43 -7.95
CA LYS A 38 -3.00 -14.20 -7.65
C LYS A 38 -3.68 -13.36 -6.58
N MET A 39 -2.92 -12.45 -5.99
CA MET A 39 -3.37 -11.56 -4.91
C MET A 39 -3.02 -10.10 -5.22
N LEU A 40 -4.02 -9.22 -5.16
CA LEU A 40 -3.84 -7.78 -5.05
C LEU A 40 -3.94 -7.40 -3.57
N VAL A 41 -2.94 -6.68 -3.08
CA VAL A 41 -2.94 -6.11 -1.72
C VAL A 41 -3.17 -4.61 -1.80
N THR A 42 -4.00 -4.06 -0.92
CA THR A 42 -4.13 -2.61 -0.79
C THR A 42 -3.54 -2.11 0.51
N LEU A 43 -2.89 -0.95 0.46
CA LEU A 43 -2.17 -0.36 1.58
C LEU A 43 -2.65 1.07 1.82
N ALA A 44 -3.54 1.22 2.80
CA ALA A 44 -3.97 2.49 3.36
C ALA A 44 -3.36 2.74 4.75
N GLY A 45 -3.73 3.85 5.39
CA GLY A 45 -3.12 4.28 6.66
C GLY A 45 -1.63 4.58 6.52
N ALA A 46 -0.93 4.77 7.63
CA ALA A 46 0.51 5.06 7.63
C ALA A 46 1.37 3.79 7.81
N MET A 47 1.09 2.75 7.00
CA MET A 47 1.69 1.43 7.20
C MET A 47 3.18 1.37 6.86
N SER A 48 3.64 2.21 5.94
CA SER A 48 5.07 2.33 5.62
C SER A 48 5.83 3.04 6.74
N THR A 49 5.27 4.10 7.32
CA THR A 49 5.78 4.69 8.58
C THR A 49 5.75 3.71 9.75
N ALA A 50 4.73 2.85 9.84
CA ALA A 50 4.65 1.78 10.84
C ALA A 50 5.57 0.58 10.54
N GLU A 51 6.48 0.69 9.57
CA GLU A 51 7.47 -0.32 9.22
C GLU A 51 6.89 -1.68 8.80
N LEU A 52 5.64 -1.71 8.30
CA LEU A 52 5.05 -2.94 7.77
C LEU A 52 5.91 -3.55 6.63
N GLY A 53 6.74 -2.72 5.99
CA GLY A 53 7.74 -3.10 4.99
C GLY A 53 8.59 -4.32 5.39
N ILE A 54 8.93 -4.47 6.68
CA ILE A 54 9.72 -5.61 7.20
C ILE A 54 9.11 -6.96 6.79
N SER A 55 7.79 -7.09 6.92
CA SER A 55 7.07 -8.34 6.62
C SER A 55 6.43 -8.32 5.23
N LEU A 56 6.00 -7.14 4.75
CA LEU A 56 5.43 -6.96 3.42
C LEU A 56 6.44 -7.23 2.30
N ALA A 57 7.70 -6.82 2.46
CA ALA A 57 8.75 -7.08 1.48
C ALA A 57 9.00 -8.59 1.29
N GLU A 58 8.91 -9.39 2.36
CA GLU A 58 9.03 -10.85 2.28
C GLU A 58 7.84 -11.47 1.53
N MET A 59 6.63 -10.99 1.77
CA MET A 59 5.44 -11.41 1.03
C MET A 59 5.58 -11.16 -0.48
N ILE A 60 6.15 -10.02 -0.88
CA ILE A 60 6.44 -9.71 -2.29
C ILE A 60 7.53 -10.64 -2.84
N ARG A 61 8.65 -10.81 -2.11
CA ARG A 61 9.79 -11.61 -2.58
C ARG A 61 9.43 -13.08 -2.77
N GLN A 62 8.55 -13.64 -1.93
CA GLN A 62 8.05 -15.01 -2.04
C GLN A 62 6.79 -15.19 -2.91
N ASP A 63 6.48 -14.22 -3.77
CA ASP A 63 5.36 -14.28 -4.72
C ASP A 63 4.00 -14.56 -4.04
N LYS A 64 3.84 -14.04 -2.82
CA LYS A 64 2.55 -14.06 -2.11
C LYS A 64 1.66 -12.88 -2.52
N ILE A 65 2.27 -11.82 -3.06
CA ILE A 65 1.60 -10.61 -3.55
C ILE A 65 1.97 -10.38 -5.02
N HIS A 66 0.97 -10.06 -5.84
CA HIS A 66 1.11 -9.97 -7.30
C HIS A 66 0.76 -8.60 -7.88
N ALA A 67 0.11 -7.75 -7.10
CA ALA A 67 -0.10 -6.33 -7.39
C ALA A 67 -0.35 -5.59 -6.08
N ILE A 68 -0.02 -4.29 -6.03
CA ILE A 68 -0.35 -3.44 -4.89
C ILE A 68 -1.10 -2.18 -5.36
N CYS A 69 -2.12 -1.78 -4.60
CA CYS A 69 -2.69 -0.45 -4.69
C CYS A 69 -2.46 0.30 -3.37
N CYS A 70 -1.84 1.48 -3.39
CA CYS A 70 -1.47 2.18 -2.17
C CYS A 70 -1.72 3.69 -2.27
N THR A 71 -1.78 4.36 -1.12
CA THR A 71 -1.76 5.83 -1.07
C THR A 71 -0.39 6.36 -1.48
N GLY A 72 -0.33 7.62 -1.93
CA GLY A 72 0.95 8.28 -2.20
C GLY A 72 1.87 8.31 -0.98
N ALA A 73 1.33 8.52 0.22
CA ALA A 73 2.06 8.44 1.49
C ALA A 73 2.77 7.09 1.68
N ASN A 74 2.08 5.95 1.50
CA ASN A 74 2.76 4.65 1.62
C ASN A 74 3.84 4.44 0.57
N LEU A 75 3.60 4.88 -0.67
CA LEU A 75 4.58 4.76 -1.75
C LEU A 75 5.91 5.46 -1.40
N GLU A 76 5.84 6.64 -0.81
CA GLU A 76 7.02 7.48 -0.52
C GLU A 76 7.64 7.19 0.86
N GLU A 77 6.83 6.93 1.89
CA GLU A 77 7.29 6.79 3.26
C GLU A 77 8.13 5.53 3.50
N ASP A 78 7.97 4.47 2.71
CA ASP A 78 8.88 3.31 2.76
C ASP A 78 10.29 3.70 2.29
N ILE A 79 10.38 4.60 1.30
CA ILE A 79 11.67 5.11 0.81
C ILE A 79 12.22 6.16 1.78
N PHE A 80 11.38 6.99 2.41
CA PHE A 80 11.79 7.89 3.48
C PHE A 80 12.40 7.11 4.64
N ASN A 81 11.74 6.04 5.09
CA ASN A 81 12.27 5.14 6.09
C ASN A 81 13.62 4.56 5.63
N LEU A 82 13.69 4.09 4.37
CA LEU A 82 14.93 3.54 3.81
C LEU A 82 16.13 4.50 3.91
N VAL A 83 15.93 5.82 3.76
CA VAL A 83 17.04 6.79 3.68
C VAL A 83 17.21 7.71 4.88
N ALA A 84 16.25 7.75 5.80
CA ALA A 84 16.21 8.73 6.89
C ALA A 84 15.83 8.14 8.27
N HIS A 85 15.68 6.81 8.40
CA HIS A 85 15.28 6.13 9.63
C HIS A 85 16.02 6.56 10.91
N GLU A 86 17.33 6.80 10.87
CA GLU A 86 18.10 7.20 12.06
C GLU A 86 17.68 8.55 12.64
N HIS A 87 16.96 9.36 11.85
CA HIS A 87 16.47 10.68 12.23
C HIS A 87 14.98 10.66 12.65
N TYR A 88 14.31 9.51 12.56
CA TYR A 88 12.93 9.37 13.02
C TYR A 88 12.88 9.52 14.54
N VAL A 89 11.82 10.17 15.03
CA VAL A 89 11.64 10.40 16.47
C VAL A 89 10.34 9.76 16.93
N ARG A 90 10.45 8.79 17.85
CA ARG A 90 9.27 8.24 18.52
C ARG A 90 8.76 9.22 19.58
N VAL A 91 7.44 9.31 19.71
CA VAL A 91 6.69 10.18 20.63
C VAL A 91 5.78 9.32 21.52
N PRO A 92 6.30 8.71 22.60
CA PRO A 92 5.55 7.74 23.42
C PRO A 92 4.27 8.28 24.07
N HIS A 93 4.19 9.59 24.31
CA HIS A 93 3.05 10.27 24.96
C HIS A 93 2.25 11.14 23.98
N TYR A 94 2.18 10.73 22.71
CA TYR A 94 1.57 11.53 21.63
C TYR A 94 0.10 11.96 21.87
N ARG A 95 -0.63 11.27 22.75
CA ARG A 95 -2.02 11.61 23.11
C ARG A 95 -2.13 12.78 24.10
N ASP A 96 -1.04 13.12 24.79
CA ASP A 96 -1.00 14.13 25.85
C ASP A 96 -0.23 15.40 25.44
N LEU A 97 0.16 15.53 24.17
CA LEU A 97 0.92 16.68 23.68
C LEU A 97 0.13 17.97 23.81
N THR A 98 0.77 19.01 24.32
CA THR A 98 0.21 20.37 24.30
C THR A 98 0.47 21.03 22.93
N PRO A 99 -0.28 22.09 22.56
CA PRO A 99 0.02 22.88 21.36
C PRO A 99 1.47 23.41 21.33
N GLN A 100 2.07 23.69 22.49
CA GLN A 100 3.47 24.10 22.58
C GLN A 100 4.43 22.95 22.28
N ASP A 101 4.09 21.71 22.63
CA ASP A 101 4.91 20.55 22.29
C ASP A 101 4.82 20.23 20.79
N GLU A 102 3.65 20.39 20.18
CA GLU A 102 3.49 20.31 18.72
C GLU A 102 4.31 21.40 18.01
N GLN A 103 4.30 22.64 18.52
CA GLN A 103 5.14 23.71 17.98
C GLN A 103 6.64 23.38 18.07
N LYS A 104 7.10 22.76 19.16
CA LYS A 104 8.52 22.31 19.27
C LYS A 104 8.88 21.24 18.24
N LEU A 105 7.92 20.38 17.85
CA LEU A 105 8.15 19.42 16.76
C LEU A 105 8.26 20.15 15.42
N LEU A 106 7.38 21.11 15.16
CA LEU A 106 7.42 21.95 13.97
C LEU A 106 8.71 22.78 13.86
N ASP A 107 9.14 23.42 14.95
CA ASP A 107 10.39 24.21 15.02
C ASP A 107 11.63 23.36 14.74
N ARG A 108 11.52 22.03 14.89
CA ARG A 108 12.56 21.04 14.57
C ARG A 108 12.37 20.38 13.21
N HIS A 109 11.40 20.85 12.41
CA HIS A 109 11.03 20.27 11.11
C HIS A 109 10.65 18.79 11.18
N LEU A 110 9.92 18.41 12.23
CA LEU A 110 9.42 17.06 12.46
C LEU A 110 7.92 16.97 12.19
N ASN A 111 7.52 16.23 11.15
CA ASN A 111 6.13 15.98 10.82
C ASN A 111 5.63 14.73 11.53
N ARG A 112 4.59 14.87 12.37
CA ARG A 112 4.13 13.78 13.24
C ARG A 112 3.02 12.95 12.59
N VAL A 113 3.20 11.64 12.63
CA VAL A 113 2.22 10.60 12.30
C VAL A 113 2.03 9.78 13.57
N THR A 114 0.87 9.94 14.22
CA THR A 114 0.56 9.31 15.51
C THR A 114 1.67 9.48 16.55
N ASP A 115 2.42 8.42 16.85
CA ASP A 115 3.48 8.32 17.84
C ASP A 115 4.88 8.34 17.23
N THR A 116 5.01 8.74 15.96
CA THR A 116 6.29 8.80 15.23
C THR A 116 6.39 10.10 14.44
N CYS A 117 7.60 10.66 14.35
CA CYS A 117 7.89 11.84 13.55
C CYS A 117 8.83 11.51 12.40
N ILE A 118 8.48 12.01 11.21
CA ILE A 118 9.28 11.94 10.01
C ILE A 118 10.09 13.25 9.88
N PRO A 119 11.42 13.17 9.69
CA PRO A 119 12.29 14.33 9.56
C PRO A 119 12.23 14.91 8.14
N GLU A 120 11.74 16.14 7.98
CA GLU A 120 11.51 16.75 6.66
C GLU A 120 12.79 16.89 5.83
N GLU A 121 13.86 17.41 6.40
CA GLU A 121 15.10 17.69 5.66
C GLU A 121 15.77 16.40 5.17
N GLU A 122 15.93 15.42 6.05
CA GLU A 122 16.62 14.18 5.75
C GLU A 122 15.82 13.24 4.86
N ALA A 123 14.48 13.25 4.97
CA ALA A 123 13.61 12.43 4.15
C ALA A 123 13.18 13.15 2.86
N PHE A 124 12.52 14.30 2.98
CA PHE A 124 11.79 14.90 1.86
C PHE A 124 12.74 15.60 0.90
N ARG A 125 13.63 16.48 1.40
CA ARG A 125 14.57 17.24 0.55
C ARG A 125 15.58 16.35 -0.14
N ARG A 126 16.04 15.30 0.55
CA ARG A 126 16.93 14.28 -0.04
C ARG A 126 16.29 13.57 -1.23
N LEU A 127 15.03 13.17 -1.12
CA LEU A 127 14.31 12.54 -2.22
C LEU A 127 13.97 13.55 -3.32
N GLU A 128 13.55 14.75 -2.96
CA GLU A 128 13.21 15.84 -3.88
C GLU A 128 14.31 16.06 -4.93
N HIS A 129 15.57 16.23 -4.50
CA HIS A 129 16.68 16.45 -5.43
C HIS A 129 16.84 15.32 -6.46
N THR A 130 16.59 14.08 -6.04
CA THR A 130 16.77 12.92 -6.90
C THR A 130 15.57 12.74 -7.85
N VAL A 131 14.35 12.91 -7.35
CA VAL A 131 13.13 12.75 -8.15
C VAL A 131 12.91 13.92 -9.11
N LEU A 132 13.33 15.14 -8.75
CA LEU A 132 13.28 16.31 -9.63
C LEU A 132 14.10 16.08 -10.90
N ALA A 133 15.29 15.48 -10.78
CA ALA A 133 16.12 15.14 -11.93
C ALA A 133 15.42 14.15 -12.87
N GLU A 134 14.67 13.18 -12.33
CA GLU A 134 13.88 12.24 -13.12
C GLU A 134 12.68 12.92 -13.80
N TRP A 135 11.98 13.83 -13.11
CA TRP A 135 10.86 14.59 -13.69
C TRP A 135 11.32 15.50 -14.82
N THR A 136 12.36 16.34 -14.58
CA THR A 136 12.93 17.21 -15.63
C THR A 136 13.50 16.40 -16.79
N GLY A 137 14.12 15.24 -16.49
CA GLY A 137 14.59 14.31 -17.50
C GLY A 137 13.45 13.75 -18.37
N ALA A 138 12.33 13.36 -17.75
CA ALA A 138 11.16 12.90 -18.48
C ALA A 138 10.54 14.01 -19.34
N GLU A 139 10.41 15.23 -18.81
CA GLU A 139 9.93 16.40 -19.57
C GLU A 139 10.78 16.67 -20.82
N LYS A 140 12.11 16.75 -20.64
CA LYS A 140 13.06 17.01 -21.73
C LYS A 140 12.98 15.97 -22.84
N ASN A 141 12.69 14.72 -22.48
CA ASN A 141 12.59 13.60 -23.43
C ASN A 141 11.16 13.35 -23.92
N ASN A 142 10.20 14.20 -23.56
CA ASN A 142 8.77 14.03 -23.87
C ASN A 142 8.23 12.65 -23.42
N GLN A 143 8.68 12.20 -22.25
CA GLN A 143 8.25 10.95 -21.62
C GLN A 143 7.29 11.23 -20.48
N ARG A 144 6.41 10.27 -20.23
CA ARG A 144 5.41 10.32 -19.16
C ARG A 144 5.45 9.01 -18.39
N PHE A 145 5.51 9.10 -17.07
CA PHE A 145 5.55 7.94 -16.19
C PHE A 145 4.54 8.09 -15.06
N PHE A 146 4.10 6.95 -14.52
CA PHE A 146 3.33 6.91 -13.29
C PHE A 146 4.22 7.27 -12.09
N PRO A 147 3.65 7.79 -10.99
CA PRO A 147 4.38 8.10 -9.76
C PRO A 147 5.35 6.98 -9.31
N HIS A 148 4.88 5.72 -9.26
CA HIS A 148 5.73 4.61 -8.83
C HIS A 148 6.86 4.28 -9.81
N GLU A 149 6.67 4.53 -11.11
CA GLU A 149 7.70 4.31 -12.13
C GLU A 149 8.88 5.27 -11.93
N PHE A 150 8.62 6.53 -11.53
CA PHE A 150 9.68 7.46 -11.12
C PHE A 150 10.46 6.94 -9.91
N MET A 151 9.76 6.43 -8.89
CA MET A 151 10.40 5.84 -7.72
C MET A 151 11.26 4.62 -8.08
N PHE A 152 10.76 3.74 -8.95
CA PHE A 152 11.53 2.59 -9.43
C PHE A 152 12.78 2.99 -10.20
N ARG A 153 12.70 4.00 -11.07
CA ARG A 153 13.86 4.53 -11.79
C ARG A 153 14.91 5.08 -10.82
N MET A 154 14.47 5.85 -9.83
CA MET A 154 15.33 6.36 -8.76
C MET A 154 16.01 5.21 -7.99
N LEU A 155 15.28 4.19 -7.56
CA LEU A 155 15.84 3.04 -6.84
C LEU A 155 16.83 2.25 -7.71
N ARG A 156 16.48 1.97 -8.98
CA ARG A 156 17.32 1.23 -9.94
C ARG A 156 18.61 1.97 -10.30
N SER A 157 18.59 3.30 -10.31
CA SER A 157 19.79 4.11 -10.57
C SER A 157 20.88 3.91 -9.50
N GLY A 158 20.50 3.46 -8.30
CA GLY A 158 21.39 3.34 -7.16
C GLY A 158 21.74 4.68 -6.50
N ALA A 159 21.14 5.80 -6.94
CA ALA A 159 21.42 7.14 -6.40
C ALA A 159 21.20 7.26 -4.88
N LEU A 160 20.27 6.47 -4.33
CA LEU A 160 19.94 6.45 -2.91
C LEU A 160 20.77 5.49 -2.07
N LYS A 161 21.53 4.55 -2.66
CA LYS A 161 22.20 3.46 -1.91
C LYS A 161 23.13 3.95 -0.80
N LYS A 162 23.83 5.06 -1.03
CA LYS A 162 24.75 5.67 -0.06
C LYS A 162 24.04 6.26 1.17
N TYR A 163 22.72 6.41 1.11
CA TYR A 163 21.89 6.96 2.17
C TYR A 163 21.07 5.89 2.90
N TYR A 164 21.19 4.60 2.56
CA TYR A 164 20.39 3.57 3.19
C TYR A 164 20.71 3.45 4.69
N GLN A 165 19.67 3.55 5.52
CA GLN A 165 19.74 3.53 6.98
C GLN A 165 19.03 2.32 7.61
N ILE A 166 18.28 1.55 6.82
CA ILE A 166 17.72 0.24 7.21
C ILE A 166 18.23 -0.86 6.27
N ASP A 167 18.07 -2.13 6.65
CA ASP A 167 18.32 -3.25 5.72
C ASP A 167 17.38 -3.11 4.51
N PRO A 168 17.88 -3.01 3.26
CA PRO A 168 17.04 -2.90 2.06
C PRO A 168 16.03 -4.05 1.91
N LYS A 169 16.28 -5.22 2.55
CA LYS A 169 15.31 -6.30 2.61
C LYS A 169 14.01 -5.87 3.30
N ASN A 170 14.06 -4.92 4.22
CA ASN A 170 12.89 -4.43 4.96
C ASN A 170 12.10 -3.34 4.22
N SER A 171 12.54 -2.92 3.02
CA SER A 171 11.80 -1.98 2.17
C SER A 171 10.92 -2.74 1.19
N TRP A 172 9.60 -2.50 1.27
CA TRP A 172 8.67 -3.11 0.32
C TRP A 172 8.78 -2.48 -1.07
N MET A 173 9.19 -1.22 -1.17
CA MET A 173 9.43 -0.55 -2.45
C MET A 173 10.65 -1.11 -3.18
N ILE A 174 11.72 -1.50 -2.46
CA ILE A 174 12.84 -2.24 -3.06
C ILE A 174 12.35 -3.58 -3.62
N ALA A 175 11.63 -4.37 -2.81
CA ALA A 175 11.09 -5.67 -3.23
C ALA A 175 10.15 -5.54 -4.44
N ALA A 176 9.25 -4.55 -4.44
CA ALA A 176 8.35 -4.26 -5.55
C ALA A 176 9.12 -3.83 -6.81
N CYS A 177 10.16 -3.01 -6.65
CA CYS A 177 10.99 -2.52 -7.75
C CYS A 177 11.77 -3.66 -8.43
N GLU A 178 12.37 -4.55 -7.63
CA GLU A 178 13.13 -5.72 -8.08
C GLU A 178 12.24 -6.73 -8.82
N LYS A 179 11.01 -6.95 -8.32
CA LYS A 179 10.01 -7.81 -8.96
C LYS A 179 9.30 -7.13 -10.15
N ASN A 180 9.50 -5.83 -10.35
CA ASN A 180 8.72 -5.01 -11.27
C ASN A 180 7.20 -5.21 -11.05
N LEU A 181 6.79 -5.17 -9.79
CA LEU A 181 5.43 -5.44 -9.35
C LEU A 181 4.45 -4.39 -9.93
N PRO A 182 3.27 -4.79 -10.46
CA PRO A 182 2.22 -3.85 -10.80
C PRO A 182 1.79 -3.02 -9.58
N LEU A 183 1.89 -1.69 -9.71
CA LEU A 183 1.50 -0.74 -8.68
C LEU A 183 0.46 0.25 -9.19
N PHE A 184 -0.53 0.56 -8.35
CA PHE A 184 -1.55 1.56 -8.59
C PHE A 184 -1.55 2.57 -7.43
N VAL A 185 -1.42 3.85 -7.74
CA VAL A 185 -1.28 4.91 -6.73
C VAL A 185 -2.28 6.02 -7.01
N PRO A 186 -3.57 5.78 -6.78
CA PRO A 186 -4.60 6.78 -7.00
C PRO A 186 -4.47 7.93 -6.00
N GLY A 187 -4.79 9.15 -6.44
CA GLY A 187 -4.72 10.34 -5.58
C GLY A 187 -3.29 10.68 -5.13
N TRP A 188 -2.27 10.43 -5.96
CA TRP A 188 -0.88 10.70 -5.60
C TRP A 188 -0.62 12.18 -5.27
N GLU A 189 -1.40 13.10 -5.82
CA GLU A 189 -1.37 14.52 -5.45
C GLU A 189 -1.58 14.77 -3.95
N ASP A 190 -2.25 13.86 -3.25
CA ASP A 190 -2.40 13.81 -1.79
C ASP A 190 -1.20 13.06 -1.14
N SER A 191 0.01 13.56 -1.40
CA SER A 191 1.27 13.08 -0.81
C SER A 191 2.34 14.16 -0.81
N THR A 192 3.42 13.94 -0.06
CA THR A 192 4.54 14.87 0.08
C THR A 192 5.19 15.14 -1.28
N LEU A 193 5.55 14.08 -2.02
CA LEU A 193 6.17 14.23 -3.33
C LEU A 193 5.18 14.73 -4.39
N GLY A 194 3.88 14.44 -4.24
CA GLY A 194 2.82 15.05 -5.06
C GLY A 194 2.74 16.56 -4.86
N ASN A 195 2.80 17.02 -3.60
CA ASN A 195 2.81 18.43 -3.22
C ASN A 195 4.07 19.14 -3.71
N ILE A 196 5.25 18.50 -3.57
CA ILE A 196 6.52 19.01 -4.10
C ILE A 196 6.46 19.12 -5.63
N PHE A 197 5.94 18.11 -6.33
CA PHE A 197 5.76 18.19 -7.78
C PHE A 197 4.86 19.36 -8.17
N ALA A 198 3.75 19.58 -7.47
CA ALA A 198 2.87 20.73 -7.72
C ALA A 198 3.61 22.07 -7.50
N ALA A 199 4.44 22.18 -6.46
CA ALA A 199 5.27 23.37 -6.21
C ALA A 199 6.24 23.66 -7.37
N HIS A 200 6.93 22.64 -7.89
CA HIS A 200 7.81 22.76 -9.07
C HIS A 200 7.06 23.10 -10.37
N ASN A 201 5.76 22.79 -10.45
CA ASN A 201 4.92 23.26 -11.56
C ASN A 201 4.54 24.74 -11.40
N ILE A 202 4.29 25.20 -10.16
CA ILE A 202 3.94 26.59 -9.86
C ILE A 202 5.14 27.52 -10.08
N ASP A 203 6.35 27.11 -9.68
CA ASP A 203 7.56 27.93 -9.82
C ASP A 203 8.17 27.89 -11.24
N GLY A 204 7.71 26.98 -12.10
CA GLY A 204 8.12 26.84 -13.49
C GLY A 204 9.35 25.96 -13.73
N SER A 205 9.85 25.27 -12.69
CA SER A 205 10.92 24.27 -12.79
C SER A 205 10.51 23.06 -13.63
N ILE A 206 9.22 22.71 -13.60
CA ILE A 206 8.56 21.75 -14.48
C ILE A 206 7.40 22.48 -15.14
N LYS A 207 7.33 22.49 -16.48
CA LYS A 207 6.31 23.26 -17.20
C LYS A 207 5.08 22.41 -17.53
N ASN A 208 5.27 21.11 -17.68
CA ASN A 208 4.21 20.18 -18.06
C ASN A 208 3.82 19.28 -16.89
N PRO A 209 2.66 19.51 -16.23
CA PRO A 209 2.21 18.67 -15.13
C PRO A 209 1.88 17.23 -15.59
N HIS A 210 1.66 17.02 -16.89
CA HIS A 210 1.35 15.70 -17.44
C HIS A 210 2.58 14.80 -17.63
N VAL A 211 3.79 15.26 -17.26
CA VAL A 211 4.97 14.38 -17.16
C VAL A 211 4.71 13.23 -16.17
N VAL A 212 3.90 13.49 -15.14
CA VAL A 212 3.35 12.46 -14.26
C VAL A 212 1.96 12.06 -14.79
N LYS A 213 1.74 10.75 -14.95
CA LYS A 213 0.44 10.19 -15.35
C LYS A 213 -0.58 10.28 -14.21
N THR A 214 -1.84 10.43 -14.60
CA THR A 214 -2.96 10.74 -13.69
C THR A 214 -3.62 9.50 -13.06
N GLY A 215 -4.50 9.72 -12.07
CA GLY A 215 -5.33 8.67 -11.49
C GLY A 215 -6.27 7.98 -12.49
N ILE A 216 -6.76 8.69 -13.50
CA ILE A 216 -7.56 8.09 -14.58
C ILE A 216 -6.70 7.13 -15.42
N GLU A 217 -5.47 7.53 -15.74
CA GLU A 217 -4.53 6.65 -16.45
C GLU A 217 -4.18 5.42 -15.60
N TYR A 218 -4.11 5.54 -14.28
CA TYR A 218 -3.96 4.38 -13.39
C TYR A 218 -5.17 3.44 -13.45
N MET A 219 -6.40 3.98 -13.54
CA MET A 219 -7.61 3.14 -13.64
C MET A 219 -7.62 2.37 -14.96
N MET A 220 -7.21 3.03 -16.05
CA MET A 220 -7.05 2.38 -17.36
C MET A 220 -5.99 1.28 -17.33
N GLU A 221 -4.85 1.53 -16.67
CA GLU A 221 -3.78 0.55 -16.51
C GLU A 221 -4.18 -0.63 -15.63
N LEU A 222 -4.93 -0.36 -14.54
CA LEU A 222 -5.50 -1.41 -13.70
C LEU A 222 -6.51 -2.26 -14.47
N ALA A 223 -7.40 -1.62 -15.25
CA ALA A 223 -8.35 -2.30 -16.10
C ALA A 223 -7.66 -3.18 -17.14
N ARG A 224 -6.55 -2.71 -17.72
CA ARG A 224 -5.70 -3.48 -18.63
C ARG A 224 -5.12 -4.71 -17.92
N TRP A 225 -4.43 -4.50 -16.80
CA TRP A 225 -3.85 -5.59 -16.00
C TRP A 225 -4.88 -6.63 -15.57
N TYR A 226 -6.05 -6.19 -15.10
CA TYR A 226 -7.13 -7.07 -14.67
C TYR A 226 -7.71 -7.86 -15.85
N THR A 227 -7.94 -7.21 -16.99
CA THR A 227 -8.44 -7.85 -18.22
C THR A 227 -7.47 -8.92 -18.74
N GLU A 228 -6.17 -8.67 -18.64
CA GLU A 228 -5.14 -9.63 -19.08
C GLU A 228 -5.00 -10.80 -18.10
N THR A 229 -5.16 -10.54 -16.79
CA THR A 229 -4.84 -11.50 -15.73
C THR A 229 -6.03 -12.36 -15.30
N ALA A 230 -7.19 -11.75 -15.02
CA ALA A 230 -8.34 -12.41 -14.39
C ALA A 230 -8.93 -13.59 -15.21
N PRO A 231 -8.90 -13.60 -16.57
CA PRO A 231 -9.35 -14.76 -17.34
C PRO A 231 -8.45 -15.99 -17.21
N GLN A 232 -7.18 -15.81 -16.82
CA GLN A 232 -6.20 -16.89 -16.74
C GLN A 232 -6.09 -17.47 -15.32
N THR A 233 -6.42 -16.65 -14.32
CA THR A 233 -6.23 -16.98 -12.91
C THR A 233 -7.13 -16.12 -12.04
N SER A 234 -7.67 -16.68 -10.96
CA SER A 234 -8.49 -15.89 -10.06
C SER A 234 -7.63 -14.86 -9.31
N ILE A 235 -8.20 -13.69 -9.02
CA ILE A 235 -7.49 -12.62 -8.30
C ILE A 235 -8.20 -12.38 -6.98
N GLY A 236 -7.48 -12.55 -5.88
CA GLY A 236 -7.95 -12.22 -4.54
C GLY A 236 -7.60 -10.78 -4.17
N PHE A 237 -8.37 -10.23 -3.23
CA PHE A 237 -8.26 -8.85 -2.78
C PHE A 237 -8.06 -8.81 -1.27
N PHE A 238 -6.88 -8.37 -0.84
CA PHE A 238 -6.54 -8.23 0.58
C PHE A 238 -6.31 -6.77 0.93
N GLN A 239 -7.18 -6.21 1.76
CA GLN A 239 -7.24 -4.79 2.04
C GLN A 239 -6.71 -4.48 3.45
N ILE A 240 -5.73 -3.58 3.53
CA ILE A 240 -5.28 -2.99 4.79
C ILE A 240 -5.81 -1.57 4.90
N GLY A 241 -6.67 -1.33 5.88
CA GLY A 241 -7.39 -0.07 6.07
C GLY A 241 -8.53 0.09 5.07
N GLY A 242 -8.70 1.30 4.52
CA GLY A 242 -9.74 1.61 3.55
C GLY A 242 -9.43 2.86 2.74
N GLY A 243 -10.44 3.64 2.39
CA GLY A 243 -10.27 4.85 1.58
C GLY A 243 -9.84 4.53 0.15
N ILE A 244 -9.13 5.47 -0.48
CA ILE A 244 -8.83 5.41 -1.92
C ILE A 244 -8.00 4.19 -2.30
N ALA A 245 -7.08 3.74 -1.45
CA ALA A 245 -6.26 2.56 -1.74
C ALA A 245 -7.10 1.28 -1.87
N GLY A 246 -8.20 1.16 -1.13
CA GLY A 246 -9.13 0.03 -1.18
C GLY A 246 -10.24 0.20 -2.22
N ASP A 247 -10.91 1.35 -2.25
CA ASP A 247 -12.09 1.53 -3.09
C ASP A 247 -11.74 1.74 -4.59
N PHE A 248 -10.64 2.42 -4.89
CA PHE A 248 -10.20 2.61 -6.27
C PHE A 248 -10.00 1.28 -7.01
N PRO A 249 -9.18 0.34 -6.53
CA PRO A 249 -8.89 -0.86 -7.30
C PRO A 249 -10.07 -1.83 -7.34
N ILE A 250 -10.86 -1.93 -6.27
CA ILE A 250 -12.00 -2.87 -6.24
C ILE A 250 -13.09 -2.48 -7.25
N CYS A 251 -13.16 -1.19 -7.62
CA CYS A 251 -14.10 -0.67 -8.60
C CYS A 251 -13.76 -1.03 -10.06
N VAL A 252 -12.58 -1.61 -10.34
CA VAL A 252 -12.23 -2.03 -11.71
C VAL A 252 -13.24 -3.04 -12.26
N VAL A 253 -13.73 -3.98 -11.43
CA VAL A 253 -14.68 -5.01 -11.85
C VAL A 253 -16.03 -4.41 -12.26
N PRO A 254 -16.73 -3.63 -11.41
CA PRO A 254 -17.98 -2.99 -11.82
C PRO A 254 -17.79 -2.02 -12.98
N MET A 255 -16.67 -1.29 -13.06
CA MET A 255 -16.40 -0.40 -14.20
C MET A 255 -16.28 -1.20 -15.52
N LEU A 256 -15.54 -2.31 -15.53
CA LEU A 256 -15.44 -3.19 -16.70
C LEU A 256 -16.80 -3.82 -17.08
N HIS A 257 -17.60 -4.21 -16.09
CA HIS A 257 -18.88 -4.89 -16.33
C HIS A 257 -20.01 -3.92 -16.73
N GLN A 258 -20.15 -2.79 -16.02
CA GLN A 258 -21.28 -1.87 -16.15
C GLN A 258 -20.98 -0.76 -17.15
N ASP A 259 -19.84 -0.08 -17.01
CA ASP A 259 -19.50 1.09 -17.85
C ASP A 259 -18.97 0.66 -19.22
N LEU A 260 -18.16 -0.39 -19.27
CA LEU A 260 -17.69 -1.00 -20.54
C LEU A 260 -18.59 -2.14 -21.05
N GLN A 261 -19.67 -2.48 -20.34
CA GLN A 261 -20.67 -3.48 -20.74
C GLN A 261 -20.08 -4.87 -21.06
N ARG A 262 -18.99 -5.27 -20.39
CA ARG A 262 -18.36 -6.58 -20.60
C ARG A 262 -19.02 -7.62 -19.69
N SER A 263 -19.79 -8.54 -20.27
CA SER A 263 -20.59 -9.52 -19.52
C SER A 263 -19.80 -10.68 -18.90
N SER A 264 -18.53 -10.85 -19.23
CA SER A 264 -17.70 -12.00 -18.83
C SER A 264 -16.50 -11.63 -17.95
N VAL A 265 -16.57 -10.51 -17.23
CA VAL A 265 -15.50 -10.07 -16.31
C VAL A 265 -15.52 -10.92 -15.04
N PRO A 266 -14.44 -11.65 -14.71
CA PRO A 266 -14.40 -12.43 -13.47
C PRO A 266 -14.47 -11.52 -12.23
N LEU A 267 -15.19 -11.97 -11.20
CA LEU A 267 -15.25 -11.31 -9.90
C LEU A 267 -13.99 -11.57 -9.07
N TRP A 268 -13.79 -10.83 -7.98
CA TRP A 268 -12.70 -11.12 -7.04
C TRP A 268 -12.92 -12.48 -6.37
N GLY A 269 -11.87 -13.32 -6.36
CA GLY A 269 -11.93 -14.71 -5.90
C GLY A 269 -11.73 -14.91 -4.40
N TYR A 270 -11.26 -13.88 -3.70
CA TYR A 270 -11.06 -13.85 -2.25
C TYR A 270 -11.19 -12.39 -1.80
N PHE A 271 -11.74 -12.18 -0.62
CA PHE A 271 -11.76 -10.85 0.02
C PHE A 271 -11.43 -10.95 1.50
N CYS A 272 -10.49 -10.15 1.98
CA CYS A 272 -10.34 -9.88 3.40
C CYS A 272 -9.95 -8.41 3.59
N GLN A 273 -10.57 -7.75 4.55
CA GLN A 273 -10.18 -6.41 4.97
C GLN A 273 -9.78 -6.40 6.45
N ILE A 274 -8.65 -5.77 6.76
CA ILE A 274 -8.30 -5.35 8.11
C ILE A 274 -8.74 -3.89 8.23
N SER A 275 -9.68 -3.60 9.14
CA SER A 275 -10.23 -2.25 9.30
C SER A 275 -10.71 -2.05 10.72
N ASP A 276 -10.45 -0.87 11.29
CA ASP A 276 -11.03 -0.39 12.55
C ASP A 276 -12.21 0.57 12.32
N SER A 277 -12.56 0.83 11.04
CA SER A 277 -13.67 1.72 10.67
C SER A 277 -15.01 1.13 11.07
N THR A 278 -15.85 1.96 11.69
CA THR A 278 -17.26 1.64 11.91
C THR A 278 -18.09 1.89 10.65
N THR A 279 -19.20 1.15 10.48
CA THR A 279 -20.11 1.29 9.34
C THR A 279 -21.01 2.54 9.43
N SER A 280 -20.97 3.30 10.53
CA SER A 280 -22.03 4.27 10.91
C SER A 280 -22.33 5.35 9.88
N TYR A 281 -21.31 5.96 9.27
CA TYR A 281 -21.46 7.08 8.33
C TYR A 281 -21.69 6.65 6.87
N GLY A 282 -22.01 5.37 6.62
CA GLY A 282 -22.01 4.82 5.26
C GLY A 282 -20.60 4.75 4.67
N SER A 283 -19.60 4.55 5.54
CA SER A 283 -18.18 4.46 5.15
C SER A 283 -17.94 3.21 4.30
N TYR A 284 -17.45 3.37 3.07
CA TYR A 284 -16.99 2.25 2.24
C TYR A 284 -15.85 1.47 2.90
N SER A 285 -15.03 2.11 3.74
CA SER A 285 -13.94 1.50 4.51
C SER A 285 -14.44 0.57 5.62
N GLY A 286 -15.64 0.80 6.13
CA GLY A 286 -16.31 0.00 7.17
C GLY A 286 -17.46 -0.86 6.63
N ALA A 287 -17.65 -0.91 5.31
CA ALA A 287 -18.72 -1.68 4.69
C ALA A 287 -18.45 -3.18 4.82
N VAL A 288 -19.44 -3.91 5.34
CA VAL A 288 -19.36 -5.37 5.47
C VAL A 288 -19.15 -6.01 4.09
N PRO A 289 -18.38 -7.12 3.98
CA PRO A 289 -18.07 -7.70 2.67
C PRO A 289 -19.29 -8.08 1.83
N ASN A 290 -20.43 -8.43 2.45
CA ASN A 290 -21.66 -8.76 1.74
C ASN A 290 -22.23 -7.61 0.92
N GLU A 291 -22.02 -6.35 1.34
CA GLU A 291 -22.46 -5.19 0.56
C GLU A 291 -21.79 -5.18 -0.83
N LYS A 292 -20.56 -5.68 -0.95
CA LYS A 292 -19.80 -5.72 -2.20
C LYS A 292 -20.44 -6.63 -3.27
N ILE A 293 -21.35 -7.54 -2.88
CA ILE A 293 -22.10 -8.38 -3.82
C ILE A 293 -23.09 -7.53 -4.64
N THR A 294 -23.75 -6.55 -4.03
CA THR A 294 -24.73 -5.70 -4.74
C THR A 294 -24.08 -4.84 -5.81
N TRP A 295 -22.81 -4.50 -5.62
CA TRP A 295 -21.97 -3.78 -6.59
C TRP A 295 -21.38 -4.67 -7.67
N GLY A 296 -21.62 -6.00 -7.64
CA GLY A 296 -20.99 -6.93 -8.56
C GLY A 296 -19.47 -7.02 -8.39
N LYS A 297 -18.96 -6.80 -7.17
CA LYS A 297 -17.52 -6.94 -6.85
C LYS A 297 -17.21 -8.39 -6.43
N LEU A 298 -18.07 -9.01 -5.62
CA LEU A 298 -17.90 -10.37 -5.08
C LEU A 298 -19.06 -11.30 -5.47
N GLY A 299 -18.81 -12.61 -5.49
CA GLY A 299 -19.84 -13.64 -5.64
C GLY A 299 -20.39 -14.13 -4.30
N ILE A 300 -21.50 -14.88 -4.35
CA ILE A 300 -22.12 -15.48 -3.15
C ILE A 300 -21.15 -16.42 -2.43
N ASP A 301 -20.37 -17.18 -3.19
CA ASP A 301 -19.42 -18.18 -2.69
C ASP A 301 -18.00 -17.63 -2.51
N THR A 302 -17.74 -16.37 -2.84
CA THR A 302 -16.42 -15.76 -2.63
C THR A 302 -16.10 -15.78 -1.12
N PRO A 303 -14.96 -16.39 -0.69
CA PRO A 303 -14.47 -16.29 0.67
C PRO A 303 -14.27 -14.82 1.04
N LYS A 304 -14.91 -14.39 2.13
CA LYS A 304 -14.98 -12.97 2.49
C LYS A 304 -14.87 -12.79 3.99
N PHE A 305 -13.93 -11.96 4.43
CA PHE A 305 -13.57 -11.79 5.83
C PHE A 305 -13.43 -10.31 6.20
N ILE A 306 -13.67 -10.00 7.47
CA ILE A 306 -13.37 -8.70 8.07
C ILE A 306 -12.64 -8.95 9.39
N ILE A 307 -11.45 -8.38 9.53
CA ILE A 307 -10.67 -8.39 10.77
C ILE A 307 -10.78 -7.00 11.36
N GLU A 308 -11.55 -6.89 12.45
CA GLU A 308 -11.83 -5.62 13.14
C GLU A 308 -10.67 -5.29 14.10
N SER A 309 -9.57 -4.73 13.58
CA SER A 309 -8.36 -4.48 14.36
C SER A 309 -7.45 -3.43 13.73
N ASP A 310 -6.51 -2.91 14.52
CA ASP A 310 -5.37 -2.13 14.03
C ASP A 310 -4.45 -3.04 13.20
N ALA A 311 -4.15 -2.64 11.97
CA ALA A 311 -3.36 -3.45 11.06
C ALA A 311 -1.91 -3.64 11.51
N THR A 312 -1.35 -2.73 12.31
CA THR A 312 0.00 -2.86 12.88
C THR A 312 0.12 -4.05 13.82
N ILE A 313 -1.01 -4.53 14.38
CA ILE A 313 -1.06 -5.71 15.23
C ILE A 313 -1.23 -6.98 14.38
N VAL A 314 -2.23 -6.99 13.51
CA VAL A 314 -2.69 -8.23 12.86
C VAL A 314 -2.05 -8.52 11.50
N ALA A 315 -1.64 -7.51 10.74
CA ALA A 315 -1.07 -7.73 9.41
C ALA A 315 0.26 -8.49 9.45
N PRO A 316 1.24 -8.14 10.33
CA PRO A 316 2.48 -8.91 10.45
C PRO A 316 2.24 -10.37 10.86
N LEU A 317 1.29 -10.62 11.76
CA LEU A 317 0.91 -11.97 12.20
C LEU A 317 0.30 -12.79 11.05
N MET A 318 -0.58 -12.17 10.26
CA MET A 318 -1.17 -12.80 9.09
C MET A 318 -0.11 -13.09 8.01
N PHE A 319 0.83 -12.17 7.76
CA PHE A 319 1.93 -12.39 6.82
C PHE A 319 2.83 -13.53 7.28
N ALA A 320 3.22 -13.55 8.56
CA ALA A 320 4.05 -14.62 9.10
C ALA A 320 3.34 -15.99 9.03
N TYR A 321 2.02 -16.03 9.23
CA TYR A 321 1.21 -17.22 9.02
C TYR A 321 1.23 -17.71 7.56
N ILE A 322 1.06 -16.78 6.59
CA ILE A 322 1.08 -17.09 5.15
C ILE A 322 2.47 -17.57 4.70
N LEU A 323 3.52 -17.01 5.30
CA LEU A 323 4.93 -17.38 5.06
C LEU A 323 5.37 -18.64 5.82
N GLU A 324 4.52 -19.24 6.65
CA GLU A 324 4.78 -20.45 7.44
C GLU A 324 5.97 -20.32 8.42
N GLN A 325 6.14 -19.11 8.95
CA GLN A 325 7.11 -18.77 9.99
C GLN A 325 6.67 -19.28 11.36
#